data_AF-A0A6C0CSV3-F1
#
_entry.id   AF-A0A6C0CSV3-F1
#
_cell.length_a   1.000
_cell.length_b   1.000
_cell.length_c   1.000
_cell.angle_alpha   90.00
_cell.angle_beta   90.00
_cell.angle_gamma   90.00
#
_symmetry.space_group_name_H-M   'P 1'
#
loop_
_entity.id
_entity.type
_entity.pdbx_description
1 polymer ?
#
loop_
_entity_poly.entity_id
_entity_poly.type
_entity_poly.pdbx_seq_one_letter_code
_entity_poly.pdbx_strand_id
1 'polypeptide(L)'
;MKIRDLRKYVVDKLYMNQERCKRIEMRIRNLSSTQTEELFKIFQRRKCSYTINNNGVFLNLSWLEPDILLEIEKFITFCLESKKSLDQYEAIYDDLNKNFNETILTEDIEEAIPVIDLEGINSVLITETKKILPRISSSMKYYLLKKKFSKNVTQIQLLQNKERLCKDIPVMIKNEDI
;
A
#
# COMPACT_ATOMS: atom_id res chain seq x y z
N MET A 1 -31.72 23.51 -40.51
CA MET A 1 -30.46 23.84 -39.81
C MET A 1 -29.56 24.56 -40.80
N LYS A 2 -29.14 25.81 -40.56
CA LYS A 2 -28.37 26.58 -41.55
C LYS A 2 -26.91 26.07 -41.57
N ILE A 3 -26.24 26.14 -42.71
CA ILE A 3 -24.83 25.70 -42.88
C ILE A 3 -23.88 26.37 -41.85
N ARG A 4 -24.21 27.59 -41.42
CA ARG A 4 -23.49 28.32 -40.36
C ARG A 4 -23.57 27.63 -38.99
N ASP A 5 -24.71 27.02 -38.67
CA ASP A 5 -24.92 26.32 -37.39
C ASP A 5 -24.14 24.99 -37.35
N LEU A 6 -24.03 24.31 -38.50
CA LEU A 6 -23.19 23.11 -38.66
C LEU A 6 -21.71 23.43 -38.49
N ARG A 7 -21.21 24.51 -39.09
CA ARG A 7 -19.81 24.93 -38.90
C ARG A 7 -19.51 25.25 -37.44
N LYS A 8 -20.41 25.97 -36.76
CA LYS A 8 -20.26 26.28 -35.33
C LYS A 8 -20.20 25.01 -34.48
N TYR A 9 -21.15 24.08 -34.67
CA TYR A 9 -21.17 22.81 -33.95
C TYR A 9 -19.90 21.96 -34.16
N VAL A 10 -19.38 21.89 -35.40
CA VAL A 10 -18.15 21.15 -35.70
C VAL A 10 -16.94 21.78 -35.01
N VAL A 11 -16.83 23.11 -35.04
CA VAL A 11 -15.73 23.84 -34.37
C VAL A 11 -15.80 23.64 -32.85
N ASP A 12 -16.98 23.78 -32.26
CA ASP A 12 -17.18 23.59 -30.81
C ASP A 12 -16.84 22.14 -30.39
N LYS A 13 -17.23 21.15 -31.20
CA LYS A 13 -16.91 19.73 -30.95
C LYS A 13 -15.42 19.45 -31.02
N LEU A 14 -14.69 20.06 -31.97
CA LEU A 14 -13.24 19.93 -32.09
C LEU A 14 -12.51 20.56 -30.89
N TYR A 15 -12.97 21.73 -30.45
CA TYR A 15 -12.39 22.44 -29.30
C TYR A 15 -12.54 21.62 -28.00
N MET A 16 -13.71 21.02 -27.78
CA MET A 16 -13.96 20.18 -26.60
C MET A 16 -13.07 18.92 -26.55
N ASN A 17 -12.78 18.32 -27.70
CA ASN A 17 -11.85 17.20 -27.78
C ASN A 17 -10.41 17.62 -27.47
N GLN A 18 -9.99 18.79 -27.93
CA GLN A 18 -8.64 19.30 -27.66
C GLN A 18 -8.42 19.55 -26.15
N GLU A 19 -9.40 20.15 -25.47
CA GLU A 19 -9.33 20.36 -24.03
C GLU A 19 -9.31 19.04 -23.24
N ARG A 20 -10.03 18.02 -23.72
CA ARG A 20 -9.99 16.67 -23.14
C ARG A 20 -8.61 16.03 -23.28
N CYS A 21 -8.00 16.12 -24.45
CA CYS A 21 -6.65 15.61 -24.69
C CYS A 21 -5.61 16.31 -23.80
N LYS A 22 -5.69 17.64 -23.64
CA LYS A 22 -4.79 18.40 -22.74
C LYS A 22 -4.91 17.94 -21.29
N ARG A 23 -6.14 17.73 -20.81
CA ARG A 23 -6.36 17.23 -19.43
C ARG A 23 -5.75 15.85 -19.24
N ILE A 24 -5.90 14.97 -20.23
CA ILE A 24 -5.32 13.62 -20.18
C ILE A 24 -3.80 13.70 -20.19
N GLU A 25 -3.21 14.51 -21.07
CA GLU A 25 -1.77 14.72 -21.12
C GLU A 25 -1.20 15.17 -19.76
N MET A 26 -1.82 16.17 -19.14
CA MET A 26 -1.40 16.66 -17.83
C MET A 26 -1.48 15.57 -16.76
N ARG A 27 -2.51 14.73 -16.79
CA ARG A 27 -2.65 13.61 -15.84
C ARG A 27 -1.63 12.51 -16.10
N ILE A 28 -1.31 12.22 -17.36
CA ILE A 28 -0.29 11.23 -17.73
C ILE A 28 1.08 11.66 -17.20
N ARG A 29 1.43 12.96 -17.26
CA ARG A 29 2.70 13.47 -16.71
C ARG A 29 2.84 13.27 -15.19
N ASN A 30 1.72 13.16 -14.48
CA ASN A 30 1.70 12.93 -13.03
C ASN A 30 1.76 11.44 -12.65
N LEU A 31 1.73 10.54 -13.64
CA LEU A 31 1.87 9.11 -13.40
C LEU A 31 3.32 8.74 -13.12
N SER A 32 3.51 7.67 -12.34
CA SER A 32 4.82 7.04 -12.15
C SER A 32 5.30 6.33 -13.42
N SER A 33 6.59 5.98 -13.48
CA SER A 33 7.17 5.26 -14.62
C SER A 33 6.46 3.93 -14.87
N THR A 34 6.20 3.15 -13.82
CA THR A 34 5.51 1.85 -13.91
C THR A 34 4.08 1.98 -14.41
N GLN A 35 3.35 3.01 -13.96
CA GLN A 35 2.01 3.31 -14.46
C GLN A 35 2.03 3.75 -15.93
N THR A 36 3.09 4.46 -16.35
CA THR A 36 3.26 4.86 -17.75
C THR A 36 3.55 3.67 -18.66
N GLU A 37 4.30 2.68 -18.17
CA GLU A 37 4.50 1.39 -18.88
C GLU A 37 3.21 0.59 -19.02
N GLU A 38 2.41 0.50 -17.95
CA GLU A 38 1.10 -0.16 -18.01
C GLU A 38 0.13 0.57 -18.96
N LEU A 39 0.14 1.90 -18.93
CA LEU A 39 -0.60 2.70 -19.89
C LEU A 39 -0.13 2.41 -21.33
N PHE A 40 1.17 2.23 -21.54
CA PHE A 40 1.70 1.86 -22.85
C PHE A 40 1.22 0.48 -23.32
N LYS A 41 1.04 -0.49 -22.42
CA LYS A 41 0.44 -1.79 -22.76
C LYS A 41 -1.00 -1.65 -23.26
N ILE A 42 -1.77 -0.68 -22.77
CA ILE A 42 -3.12 -0.39 -23.28
C ILE A 42 -3.04 0.09 -24.74
N PHE A 43 -2.11 1.01 -25.04
CA PHE A 43 -1.89 1.49 -26.40
C PHE A 43 -1.46 0.37 -27.36
N GLN A 44 -0.58 -0.52 -26.92
CA GLN A 44 -0.15 -1.70 -27.70
C GLN A 44 -1.31 -2.66 -27.97
N ARG A 45 -2.13 -2.97 -26.97
CA ARG A 45 -3.29 -3.87 -27.10
C ARG A 45 -4.28 -3.36 -28.14
N ARG A 46 -4.49 -2.05 -28.17
CA ARG A 46 -5.38 -1.37 -29.13
C ARG A 46 -4.73 -1.06 -30.48
N LYS A 47 -3.45 -1.42 -30.68
CA LYS A 47 -2.68 -1.18 -31.91
C LYS A 47 -2.69 0.29 -32.34
N CYS A 48 -2.50 1.20 -31.39
CA CYS A 48 -2.43 2.63 -31.69
C CYS A 48 -1.19 2.96 -32.52
N SER A 49 -1.27 3.98 -33.38
CA SER A 49 -0.11 4.49 -34.11
C SER A 49 0.79 5.29 -33.16
N TYR A 50 2.01 4.79 -32.94
CA TYR A 50 3.04 5.45 -32.15
C TYR A 50 4.39 5.38 -32.87
N THR A 51 5.29 6.30 -32.54
CA THR A 51 6.66 6.32 -33.06
C THR A 51 7.62 6.04 -31.91
N ILE A 52 8.56 5.11 -32.11
CA ILE A 52 9.60 4.81 -31.12
C ILE A 52 10.91 5.46 -31.57
N ASN A 53 11.57 6.12 -30.63
CA ASN A 53 12.95 6.60 -30.75
C ASN A 53 13.76 6.12 -29.53
N ASN A 54 15.09 6.24 -29.56
CA ASN A 54 15.97 5.89 -28.44
C ASN A 54 15.62 6.64 -27.14
N ASN A 55 14.99 7.81 -27.26
CA ASN A 55 14.57 8.64 -26.14
C ASN A 55 13.16 8.31 -25.60
N GLY A 56 12.42 7.42 -26.27
CA GLY A 56 11.08 7.02 -25.83
C GLY A 56 10.06 6.92 -26.96
N VAL A 57 8.79 6.86 -26.56
CA VAL A 57 7.66 6.65 -27.45
C VAL A 57 6.84 7.93 -27.59
N PHE A 58 6.59 8.33 -28.83
CA PHE A 58 5.73 9.46 -29.17
C PHE A 58 4.36 8.96 -29.61
N LEU A 59 3.33 9.46 -28.94
CA LEU A 59 1.94 9.16 -29.23
C LEU A 59 1.16 10.46 -29.46
N ASN A 60 0.40 10.53 -30.54
CA ASN A 60 -0.48 11.67 -30.80
C ASN A 60 -1.90 11.39 -30.29
N LEU A 61 -2.27 12.02 -29.18
CA LEU A 61 -3.59 11.90 -28.56
C LEU A 61 -4.76 12.31 -29.48
N SER A 62 -4.52 13.19 -30.45
CA SER A 62 -5.55 13.67 -31.38
C SER A 62 -6.00 12.63 -32.41
N TRP A 63 -5.18 11.59 -32.62
CA TRP A 63 -5.47 10.52 -33.58
C TRP A 63 -6.11 9.29 -32.93
N LEU A 64 -6.26 9.29 -31.61
CA LEU A 64 -6.88 8.17 -30.92
C LEU A 64 -8.39 8.18 -31.06
N GLU A 65 -8.93 6.97 -31.13
CA GLU A 65 -10.36 6.72 -31.10
C GLU A 65 -10.94 7.13 -29.74
N PRO A 66 -12.17 7.72 -29.69
CA PRO A 66 -12.79 8.15 -28.44
C PRO A 66 -12.94 7.04 -27.40
N ASP A 67 -13.06 5.78 -27.83
CA ASP A 67 -13.17 4.62 -26.95
C ASP A 67 -11.87 4.36 -26.19
N ILE A 68 -10.72 4.48 -26.88
CA ILE A 68 -9.40 4.34 -26.26
C ILE A 68 -9.15 5.52 -25.31
N LEU A 69 -9.60 6.72 -25.69
CA LEU A 69 -9.52 7.90 -24.83
C LEU A 69 -10.30 7.71 -23.51
N LEU A 70 -11.47 7.09 -23.58
CA LEU A 70 -12.27 6.75 -22.41
C LEU A 70 -11.58 5.67 -21.54
N GLU A 71 -10.96 4.67 -22.16
CA GLU A 71 -10.20 3.62 -21.46
C GLU A 71 -9.02 4.22 -20.67
N ILE A 72 -8.29 5.15 -21.30
CA ILE A 72 -7.20 5.91 -20.64
C ILE A 72 -7.72 6.71 -19.46
N GLU A 73 -8.85 7.43 -19.61
CA GLU A 73 -9.43 8.20 -18.50
C GLU A 73 -9.84 7.32 -17.33
N LYS A 74 -10.40 6.14 -17.60
CA LYS A 74 -10.72 5.15 -16.57
C LYS A 74 -9.47 4.66 -15.86
N PHE A 75 -8.43 4.32 -16.63
CA PHE A 75 -7.15 3.88 -16.06
C PHE A 75 -6.50 4.95 -15.19
N ILE A 76 -6.46 6.20 -15.66
CA ILE A 76 -5.92 7.33 -14.89
C ILE A 76 -6.71 7.54 -13.60
N THR A 77 -8.04 7.48 -13.66
CA THR A 77 -8.90 7.60 -12.47
C THR A 77 -8.59 6.49 -11.47
N PHE A 78 -8.44 5.26 -11.93
CA PHE A 78 -8.04 4.12 -11.11
C PHE A 78 -6.68 4.34 -10.44
N CYS A 79 -5.68 4.85 -11.17
CA CYS A 79 -4.36 5.15 -10.59
C CYS A 79 -4.44 6.22 -9.48
N LEU A 80 -5.24 7.27 -9.68
CA LEU A 80 -5.41 8.34 -8.70
C LEU A 80 -6.12 7.85 -7.44
N GLU A 81 -7.17 7.05 -7.60
CA GLU A 81 -7.91 6.46 -6.48
C GLU A 81 -7.05 5.47 -5.72
N SER A 82 -6.29 4.63 -6.42
CA SER A 82 -5.34 3.69 -5.81
C SER A 82 -4.27 4.43 -5.01
N LYS A 83 -3.74 5.54 -5.54
CA LYS A 83 -2.75 6.35 -4.82
C LYS A 83 -3.35 6.94 -3.54
N LYS A 84 -4.53 7.57 -3.65
CA LYS A 84 -5.23 8.13 -2.49
C LYS A 84 -5.51 7.08 -1.41
N SER A 85 -5.94 5.88 -1.81
CA SER A 85 -6.19 4.78 -0.87
C SER A 85 -4.90 4.34 -0.18
N LEU A 86 -3.79 4.26 -0.92
CA LEU A 86 -2.49 3.89 -0.36
C LEU A 86 -2.01 4.95 0.65
N ASP A 87 -2.08 6.23 0.29
CA ASP A 87 -1.72 7.35 1.16
C ASP A 87 -2.54 7.35 2.47
N GLN A 88 -3.83 6.97 2.41
CA GLN A 88 -4.67 6.82 3.60
C GLN A 88 -4.20 5.68 4.51
N TYR A 89 -3.83 4.53 3.95
CA TYR A 89 -3.32 3.41 4.74
C TYR A 89 -1.98 3.74 5.39
N GLU A 90 -1.11 4.46 4.68
CA GLU A 90 0.18 4.91 5.21
C GLU A 90 0.00 5.89 6.37
N ALA A 91 -0.91 6.86 6.23
CA ALA A 91 -1.24 7.79 7.31
C ALA A 91 -1.75 7.07 8.58
N ILE A 92 -2.65 6.09 8.41
CA ILE A 92 -3.16 5.28 9.53
C ILE A 92 -2.02 4.49 10.19
N TYR A 93 -1.13 3.91 9.39
CA TYR A 93 0.01 3.16 9.92
C TYR A 93 0.94 4.06 10.73
N ASP A 94 1.26 5.24 10.22
CA ASP A 94 2.10 6.22 10.90
C ASP A 94 1.47 6.69 12.21
N ASP A 95 0.16 6.94 12.22
CA ASP A 95 -0.56 7.32 13.44
C ASP A 95 -0.54 6.19 14.48
N LEU A 96 -0.75 4.95 14.08
CA LEU A 96 -0.66 3.80 15.00
C LEU A 96 0.76 3.63 15.55
N ASN A 97 1.78 3.82 14.73
CA ASN A 97 3.17 3.68 15.14
C ASN A 97 3.60 4.79 16.12
N LYS A 98 3.15 6.03 15.90
CA LYS A 98 3.37 7.15 16.84
C LYS A 98 2.74 6.86 18.20
N ASN A 99 1.45 6.49 18.22
CA ASN A 99 0.73 6.16 19.45
C ASN A 99 1.41 4.99 20.19
N PHE A 100 1.83 3.94 19.49
CA PHE A 100 2.51 2.81 20.11
C PHE A 100 3.82 3.21 20.82
N ASN A 101 4.61 4.09 20.21
CA ASN A 101 5.86 4.56 20.79
C ASN A 101 5.65 5.53 21.96
N GLU A 102 4.59 6.34 21.93
CA GLU A 102 4.23 7.25 23.03
C GLU A 102 3.66 6.48 24.25
N THR A 103 2.90 5.41 24.02
CA THR A 103 2.36 4.58 25.12
C THR A 103 3.46 3.86 25.89
N ILE A 104 4.52 3.42 25.21
CA ILE A 104 5.70 2.80 25.86
C ILE A 104 6.44 3.81 26.77
N LEU A 105 6.42 5.10 26.43
CA LEU A 105 7.13 6.13 27.21
C LEU A 105 6.34 6.62 28.43
N THR A 106 5.03 6.38 28.48
CA THR A 106 4.13 6.94 29.51
C THR A 106 3.79 5.95 30.62
N GLU A 107 3.96 4.64 30.41
CA GLU A 107 3.78 3.62 31.46
C GLU A 107 4.91 3.60 32.52
N ASP A 108 5.98 4.39 32.35
CA ASP A 108 7.15 4.43 33.25
C ASP A 108 7.12 5.55 34.33
N ILE A 109 6.01 6.29 34.51
CA ILE A 109 5.93 7.41 35.48
C ILE A 109 4.64 7.40 36.33
N GLU A 110 4.53 6.48 37.29
CA GLU A 110 3.69 6.60 38.50
C GLU A 110 4.42 5.82 39.62
N GLU A 111 4.78 6.30 40.82
CA GLU A 111 4.30 7.38 41.69
C GLU A 111 5.49 8.02 42.44
N ALA A 112 5.47 9.34 42.61
CA ALA A 112 6.38 10.02 43.53
C ALA A 112 5.89 9.82 44.98
N ILE A 113 6.61 9.02 45.78
CA ILE A 113 6.47 8.99 47.24
C ILE A 113 7.42 10.05 47.83
N PRO A 114 6.94 11.02 48.63
CA PRO A 114 7.81 11.99 49.27
C PRO A 114 8.45 11.35 50.50
N VAL A 115 9.78 11.28 50.53
CA VAL A 115 10.51 11.00 51.77
C VAL A 115 11.37 12.20 52.08
N ILE A 116 10.87 13.00 53.03
CA ILE A 116 11.68 13.92 53.82
C ILE A 116 12.36 13.04 54.87
N ASP A 117 13.70 13.06 54.95
CA ASP A 117 14.33 13.12 56.27
C ASP A 117 15.70 13.78 56.24
N LEU A 118 15.97 14.44 57.37
CA LEU A 118 17.05 15.37 57.65
C LEU A 118 18.39 14.68 57.99
N GLU A 119 19.47 15.45 57.80
CA GLU A 119 20.81 15.31 58.41
C GLU A 119 21.83 14.32 57.80
N GLY A 120 22.94 14.89 57.27
CA GLY A 120 24.28 14.50 57.72
C GLY A 120 25.10 13.52 56.87
N ILE A 121 26.05 14.08 56.09
CA ILE A 121 27.40 13.55 55.77
C ILE A 121 27.50 12.39 54.75
N ASN A 122 27.96 12.77 53.54
CA ASN A 122 28.87 12.10 52.62
C ASN A 122 29.10 10.58 52.79
N SER A 123 28.60 9.77 51.85
CA SER A 123 29.41 8.87 51.01
C SER A 123 28.56 8.05 50.04
N VAL A 124 29.25 7.54 49.01
CA VAL A 124 28.89 6.39 48.15
C VAL A 124 28.21 6.73 46.81
N LEU A 125 29.06 6.65 45.78
CA LEU A 125 28.71 6.38 44.39
C LEU A 125 27.93 5.05 44.31
N ILE A 126 26.64 5.08 44.01
CA ILE A 126 25.86 3.86 43.74
C ILE A 126 25.51 3.83 42.25
N THR A 127 26.06 2.83 41.57
CA THR A 127 25.73 2.43 40.20
C THR A 127 24.24 2.11 40.07
N GLU A 128 23.54 2.87 39.23
CA GLU A 128 22.18 2.57 38.79
C GLU A 128 22.15 1.21 38.08
N THR A 129 21.66 0.19 38.75
CA THR A 129 21.28 -1.07 38.08
C THR A 129 19.98 -0.83 37.33
N LYS A 130 20.09 -0.39 36.06
CA LYS A 130 18.98 -0.37 35.11
C LYS A 130 18.34 -1.76 35.07
N LYS A 131 17.12 -1.90 35.57
CA LYS A 131 16.34 -3.14 35.44
C LYS A 131 16.08 -3.36 33.94
N ILE A 132 16.81 -4.29 33.34
CA ILE A 132 16.63 -4.70 31.95
C ILE A 132 15.32 -5.48 31.88
N LEU A 133 14.27 -4.88 31.30
CA LEU A 133 13.04 -5.59 30.99
C LEU A 133 13.37 -6.73 29.99
N PRO A 134 12.93 -7.98 30.23
CA PRO A 134 13.27 -9.09 29.35
C PRO A 134 12.65 -8.86 27.97
N ARG A 135 13.51 -8.74 26.95
CA ARG A 135 13.13 -8.67 25.54
C ARG A 135 12.28 -9.90 25.19
N ILE A 136 10.97 -9.70 25.06
CA ILE A 136 10.04 -10.74 24.63
C ILE A 136 10.52 -11.25 23.27
N SER A 137 10.80 -12.56 23.18
CA SER A 137 11.22 -13.17 21.93
C SER A 137 10.13 -13.06 20.88
N SER A 138 10.50 -13.01 19.60
CA SER A 138 9.57 -13.04 18.47
C SER A 138 8.61 -14.23 18.57
N SER A 139 9.09 -15.39 19.03
CA SER A 139 8.27 -16.58 19.29
C SER A 139 7.21 -16.37 20.35
N MET A 140 7.54 -15.70 21.46
CA MET A 140 6.60 -15.40 22.53
C MET A 140 5.57 -14.36 22.09
N LYS A 141 6.00 -13.35 21.32
CA LYS A 141 5.09 -12.38 20.69
C LYS A 141 4.10 -13.07 19.75
N TYR A 142 4.57 -13.98 18.89
CA TYR A 142 3.72 -14.79 18.02
C TYR A 142 2.74 -15.67 18.80
N TYR A 143 3.20 -16.34 19.86
CA TYR A 143 2.36 -17.19 20.71
C TYR A 143 1.23 -16.40 21.38
N LEU A 144 1.55 -15.23 21.95
CA LEU A 144 0.56 -14.34 22.58
C LEU A 144 -0.46 -13.81 21.55
N LEU A 145 0.00 -13.42 20.36
CA LEU A 145 -0.86 -13.00 19.26
C LEU A 145 -1.82 -14.12 18.86
N LYS A 146 -1.28 -15.32 18.59
CA LYS A 146 -2.06 -16.52 18.25
C LYS A 146 -3.11 -16.81 19.33
N LYS A 147 -2.73 -16.79 20.60
CA LYS A 147 -3.65 -17.04 21.73
C LYS A 147 -4.77 -16.00 21.82
N LYS A 148 -4.49 -14.73 21.53
CA LYS A 148 -5.47 -13.63 21.57
C LYS A 148 -6.52 -13.77 20.47
N PHE A 149 -6.11 -14.12 19.25
CA PHE A 149 -7.00 -14.18 18.08
C PHE A 149 -7.60 -15.57 17.80
N SER A 150 -7.10 -16.65 18.41
CA SER A 150 -7.64 -18.00 18.21
C SER A 150 -8.93 -18.29 18.98
N LYS A 151 -9.30 -17.48 19.98
CA LYS A 151 -10.49 -17.73 20.81
C LYS A 151 -11.83 -17.56 20.06
N ASN A 152 -11.84 -16.90 18.91
CA ASN A 152 -13.06 -16.64 18.13
C ASN A 152 -13.22 -17.56 16.91
N VAL A 153 -12.31 -18.52 16.68
CA VAL A 153 -12.27 -19.35 15.46
C VAL A 153 -12.88 -20.76 15.67
N THR A 154 -13.18 -21.13 16.92
CA THR A 154 -13.40 -22.53 17.30
C THR A 154 -14.75 -23.13 16.92
N GLN A 155 -15.77 -22.35 16.52
CA GLN A 155 -17.08 -22.94 16.18
C GLN A 155 -17.28 -23.23 14.68
N ILE A 156 -16.59 -22.54 13.77
CA ILE A 156 -16.89 -22.65 12.32
C ILE A 156 -15.91 -23.57 11.56
N GLN A 157 -14.69 -23.81 12.07
CA GLN A 157 -13.64 -24.53 11.30
C GLN A 157 -13.40 -25.99 11.70
N LEU A 158 -13.97 -26.50 12.80
CA LEU A 158 -13.73 -27.89 13.23
C LEU A 158 -14.41 -28.95 12.34
N LEU A 159 -15.45 -28.58 11.58
CA LEU A 159 -16.14 -29.48 10.64
C LEU A 159 -15.41 -29.62 9.29
N GLN A 160 -14.67 -28.60 8.84
CA GLN A 160 -14.04 -28.59 7.51
C GLN A 160 -12.63 -29.21 7.49
N ASN A 161 -11.97 -29.35 8.64
CA ASN A 161 -10.57 -29.78 8.71
C ASN A 161 -10.39 -31.30 8.88
N LYS A 162 -11.46 -32.06 9.16
CA LYS A 162 -11.35 -33.53 9.34
C LYS A 162 -11.08 -34.28 8.01
N GLU A 163 -11.39 -33.66 6.86
CA GLU A 163 -11.19 -34.27 5.53
C GLU A 163 -9.78 -34.07 4.96
N ARG A 164 -8.95 -33.18 5.53
CA ARG A 164 -7.64 -32.80 4.95
C ARG A 164 -6.43 -33.48 5.59
N LEU A 165 -6.62 -34.32 6.62
CA LEU A 165 -5.52 -34.89 7.41
C LEU A 165 -5.01 -36.28 6.96
N CYS A 166 -5.50 -36.82 5.83
CA CYS A 166 -5.17 -38.20 5.42
C CYS A 166 -4.29 -38.35 4.16
N LYS A 167 -3.51 -37.35 3.72
CA LYS A 167 -2.69 -37.52 2.50
C LYS A 167 -1.19 -37.32 2.57
N ASP A 168 -0.62 -36.89 3.70
CA ASP A 168 0.82 -36.66 3.76
C ASP A 168 1.48 -37.64 4.74
N ILE A 169 1.63 -38.89 4.30
CA ILE A 169 2.62 -39.82 4.89
C ILE A 169 3.96 -39.47 4.23
N PRO A 170 4.98 -39.01 4.98
CA PRO A 170 6.28 -38.71 4.39
C PRO A 170 6.96 -40.02 3.97
N VAL A 171 7.24 -40.15 2.67
CA VAL A 171 8.05 -41.25 2.12
C VAL A 171 9.52 -40.94 2.38
N MET A 172 10.15 -41.74 3.25
CA MET A 172 11.60 -41.77 3.45
C MET A 172 12.25 -42.50 2.28
N ILE A 173 12.98 -41.78 1.43
CA ILE A 173 13.86 -42.39 0.42
C ILE A 173 15.19 -42.72 1.12
N LYS A 174 15.50 -44.01 1.24
CA LYS A 174 16.84 -44.47 1.63
C LYS A 174 17.71 -44.55 0.38
N ASN A 175 18.85 -43.87 0.41
CA ASN A 175 19.90 -44.04 -0.60
C ASN A 175 20.77 -45.22 -0.21
N GLU A 176 20.56 -46.39 -0.82
CA GLU A 176 21.54 -47.47 -0.90
C GLU A 176 21.46 -48.10 -2.31
N ASP A 177 22.56 -47.93 -3.05
CA ASP A 177 23.11 -48.72 -4.16
C ASP A 177 22.21 -49.11 -5.36
N ILE A 178 22.45 -48.46 -6.51
CA ILE A 178 22.95 -49.02 -7.80
C ILE A 178 23.45 -47.86 -8.67
#